data_AF-A0A0F9H783-F1
#
_entry.id   AF-A0A0F9H783-F1
#
_cell.length_a   1.000
_cell.length_b   1.000
_cell.length_c   1.000
_cell.angle_alpha   90.00
_cell.angle_beta   90.00
_cell.angle_gamma   90.00
#
_symmetry.space_group_name_H-M   'P 1'
#
loop_
_entity.id
_entity.type
_entity.pdbx_description
1 polymer ?
#
loop_
_entity_poly.entity_id
_entity_poly.type
_entity_poly.pdbx_seq_one_letter_code
_entity_poly.pdbx_strand_id
1 'polypeptide(L)'
;GQLRFNKGEPQPPSAEYHGVQGYYFRPEADKKVAQFRIDGFTFSRLKPYTYWEEMFGEAKELWGMYSGIAQPEAVTRLAVRYINHINIPLPIDDLSDYFTASPKAPDNIQGVIRGFLSKVIVYDQEMDVATNIVQALEKSTKPDKHITVVLDIDSFKRGDFNVSNGEMWDIFANLHNTKNQIFFNSITDETVRLFE
;
A
#
# COMPACT_ATOMS: atom_id res chain seq x y z
N GLY A 1 -24.10 1.83 -35.13
CA GLY A 1 -23.17 2.94 -35.38
C GLY A 1 -21.78 2.36 -35.58
N GLN A 2 -21.04 2.82 -36.58
CA GLN A 2 -19.72 2.27 -36.92
C GLN A 2 -18.63 3.17 -36.31
N LEU A 3 -17.88 2.64 -35.34
CA LEU A 3 -16.72 3.31 -34.76
C LEU A 3 -15.59 3.38 -35.80
N ARG A 4 -15.07 4.57 -36.06
CA ARG A 4 -13.89 4.79 -36.89
C ARG A 4 -12.74 5.28 -36.01
N PHE A 5 -11.61 4.60 -36.09
CA PHE A 5 -10.35 5.02 -35.46
C PHE A 5 -9.50 5.72 -36.51
N ASN A 6 -9.12 6.97 -36.24
CA ASN A 6 -8.11 7.67 -37.01
C ASN A 6 -6.74 7.41 -36.37
N LYS A 7 -5.71 7.26 -37.20
CA LYS A 7 -4.33 7.09 -36.75
C LYS A 7 -3.84 8.41 -36.14
N GLY A 8 -3.70 8.45 -34.81
CA GLY A 8 -3.08 9.58 -34.13
C GLY A 8 -1.57 9.56 -34.35
N GLU A 9 -0.97 10.74 -34.56
CA GLU A 9 0.48 10.86 -34.53
C GLU A 9 0.96 10.84 -33.07
N PRO A 10 1.97 10.03 -32.72
CA PRO A 10 2.50 10.03 -31.37
C PRO A 10 3.19 11.37 -31.09
N GLN A 11 2.72 12.12 -30.08
CA GLN A 11 3.49 13.23 -29.55
C GLN A 11 4.78 12.66 -28.91
N PRO A 12 5.95 13.22 -29.24
CA PRO A 12 7.18 12.85 -28.55
C PRO A 12 7.03 13.22 -27.06
N PRO A 13 7.49 12.37 -26.14
CA PRO A 13 7.45 12.70 -24.72
C PRO A 13 8.31 13.95 -24.47
N SER A 14 7.67 15.04 -24.05
CA SER A 14 8.37 16.22 -23.53
C SER A 14 8.64 16.02 -22.05
N ALA A 15 9.92 16.00 -21.67
CA ALA A 15 10.31 16.05 -20.27
C ALA A 15 10.71 17.49 -19.93
N GLU A 16 9.87 18.19 -19.15
CA GLU A 16 10.23 19.47 -18.56
C GLU A 16 10.95 19.25 -17.22
N TYR A 17 12.09 19.91 -17.04
CA TYR A 17 12.82 19.89 -15.77
C TYR A 17 12.15 20.87 -14.80
N HIS A 18 11.39 20.35 -13.84
CA HIS A 18 10.73 21.17 -12.82
C HIS A 18 11.63 21.50 -11.60
N GLY A 19 12.95 21.30 -11.70
CA GLY A 19 13.86 21.50 -10.57
C GLY A 19 13.79 20.38 -9.53
N VAL A 20 14.33 20.63 -8.34
CA VAL A 20 14.31 19.68 -7.21
C VAL A 20 12.88 19.57 -6.68
N GLN A 21 12.29 18.38 -6.79
CA GLN A 21 10.91 18.09 -6.36
C GLN A 21 10.82 17.59 -4.91
N GLY A 22 11.96 17.35 -4.28
CA GLY A 22 12.03 16.83 -2.92
C GLY A 22 13.35 16.13 -2.62
N TYR A 23 13.43 15.59 -1.41
CA TYR A 23 14.54 14.82 -0.89
C TYR A 23 14.08 13.43 -0.47
N TYR A 24 14.94 12.44 -0.69
CA TYR A 24 14.72 11.06 -0.32
C TYR A 24 15.92 10.59 0.51
N PHE A 25 15.64 10.20 1.76
CA PHE A 25 16.66 9.73 2.70
C PHE A 25 16.45 8.25 2.96
N ARG A 26 17.50 7.47 2.70
CA ARG A 26 17.56 6.03 2.96
C ARG A 26 18.94 5.71 3.54
N PRO A 27 19.07 5.67 4.88
CA PRO A 27 20.33 5.26 5.51
C PRO A 27 20.65 3.81 5.13
N GLU A 28 21.91 3.50 4.82
CA GLU A 28 22.29 2.13 4.40
C GLU A 28 22.10 1.09 5.51
N ALA A 29 22.38 1.48 6.76
CA ALA A 29 22.27 0.62 7.93
C ALA A 29 20.83 0.51 8.46
N ASP A 30 19.95 1.42 8.05
CA ASP A 30 18.59 1.49 8.58
C ASP A 30 17.57 0.98 7.56
N LYS A 31 16.49 0.39 8.04
CA LYS A 31 15.36 -0.05 7.21
C LYS A 31 14.31 1.04 7.09
N LYS A 32 14.62 2.27 7.48
CA LYS A 32 13.74 3.42 7.37
C LYS A 32 14.02 4.24 6.14
N VAL A 33 12.96 4.83 5.62
CA VAL A 33 12.98 5.69 4.45
C VAL A 33 12.08 6.88 4.74
N ALA A 34 12.62 8.09 4.57
CA ALA A 34 11.85 9.33 4.66
C ALA A 34 11.92 10.06 3.31
N GLN A 35 10.76 10.44 2.82
CA GLN A 35 10.62 11.24 1.61
C GLN A 35 9.92 12.55 1.95
N PHE A 36 10.56 13.65 1.58
CA PHE A 36 10.05 15.01 1.74
C PHE A 36 9.91 15.59 0.34
N ARG A 37 8.68 15.72 -0.14
CA ARG A 37 8.36 16.31 -1.44
C ARG A 37 7.82 17.71 -1.23
N ILE A 38 7.84 18.53 -2.29
CA ILE A 38 7.20 19.84 -2.27
C ILE A 38 5.69 19.78 -1.98
N ASP A 39 5.08 18.62 -2.23
CA ASP A 39 3.64 18.37 -2.15
C ASP A 39 3.27 17.27 -1.16
N GLY A 40 4.21 16.82 -0.32
CA GLY A 40 3.89 15.79 0.65
C GLY A 40 5.05 15.16 1.38
N PHE A 41 4.70 14.41 2.40
CA PHE A 41 5.63 13.70 3.26
C PHE A 41 5.29 12.21 3.26
N THR A 42 6.31 11.36 3.32
CA THR A 42 6.12 9.92 3.49
C THR A 42 7.25 9.36 4.34
N PHE A 43 6.89 8.59 5.34
CA PHE A 43 7.81 7.79 6.12
C PHE A 43 7.48 6.32 5.92
N SER A 44 8.50 5.48 5.78
CA SER A 44 8.34 4.06 5.48
C SER A 44 9.36 3.24 6.26
N ARG A 45 8.90 2.10 6.79
CA ARG A 45 9.75 1.07 7.40
C ARG A 45 9.73 -0.16 6.49
N LEU A 46 10.90 -0.57 6.02
CA LEU A 46 11.14 -1.82 5.32
C LEU A 46 11.31 -2.95 6.34
N LYS A 47 11.14 -4.21 5.91
CA LYS A 47 11.37 -5.38 6.78
C LYS A 47 12.76 -5.31 7.45
N PRO A 48 12.87 -5.65 8.76
CA PRO A 48 11.79 -6.11 9.64
C PRO A 48 10.89 -4.98 10.15
N TYR A 49 9.58 -5.22 10.15
CA TYR A 49 8.59 -4.30 10.73
C TYR A 49 8.72 -4.29 12.25
N THR A 50 8.61 -3.10 12.84
CA THR A 50 8.60 -2.89 14.30
C THR A 50 7.18 -2.56 14.76
N TYR A 51 7.03 -2.19 16.03
CA TYR A 51 5.76 -1.76 16.60
C TYR A 51 5.27 -0.45 15.96
N TRP A 52 3.94 -0.32 15.88
CA TRP A 52 3.28 0.85 15.32
C TRP A 52 3.70 2.14 16.04
N GLU A 53 3.80 2.09 17.36
CA GLU A 53 4.10 3.23 18.22
C GLU A 53 5.48 3.80 17.95
N GLU A 54 6.48 2.93 17.74
CA GLU A 54 7.86 3.33 17.42
C GLU A 54 7.91 4.00 16.04
N MET A 55 7.37 3.32 15.03
CA MET A 55 7.37 3.80 13.64
C MET A 55 6.61 5.12 13.51
N PHE A 56 5.45 5.21 14.15
CA PHE A 56 4.59 6.39 14.07
C PHE A 56 5.13 7.55 14.92
N GLY A 57 5.79 7.27 16.05
CA GLY A 57 6.50 8.29 16.84
C GLY A 57 7.54 9.03 16.01
N GLU A 58 8.41 8.28 15.30
CA GLU A 58 9.41 8.87 14.42
C GLU A 58 8.80 9.61 13.22
N ALA A 59 7.72 9.07 12.64
CA ALA A 59 7.00 9.75 11.57
C ALA A 59 6.46 11.12 12.02
N LYS A 60 5.96 11.24 13.27
CA LYS A 60 5.50 12.50 13.85
C LYS A 60 6.63 13.50 14.04
N GLU A 61 7.79 13.06 14.53
CA GLU A 61 8.96 13.93 14.70
C GLU A 61 9.43 14.50 13.36
N LEU A 62 9.55 13.65 12.34
CA LEU A 62 9.92 14.05 10.98
C LEU A 62 8.86 14.95 10.33
N TRP A 63 7.57 14.69 10.58
CA TRP A 63 6.50 15.59 10.14
C TRP A 63 6.60 16.98 10.79
N GLY A 64 6.94 17.06 12.08
CA GLY A 64 7.13 18.34 12.77
C GLY A 64 8.27 19.16 12.16
N MET A 65 9.39 18.51 11.84
CA MET A 65 10.49 19.17 11.12
C MET A 65 10.08 19.61 9.71
N TYR A 66 9.42 18.73 8.95
CA TYR A 66 8.94 19.05 7.60
C TYR A 66 7.96 20.23 7.61
N SER A 67 6.92 20.17 8.43
CA SER A 67 5.88 21.21 8.46
C SER A 67 6.40 22.56 8.97
N GLY A 68 7.40 22.57 9.86
CA GLY A 68 8.08 23.80 10.29
C GLY A 68 8.90 24.48 9.19
N ILE A 69 9.45 23.72 8.23
CA ILE A 69 10.28 24.24 7.13
C ILE A 69 9.43 24.51 5.88
N ALA A 70 8.65 23.52 5.46
CA ALA A 70 7.88 23.56 4.22
C ALA A 70 6.60 24.40 4.34
N GLN A 71 6.11 24.60 5.57
CA GLN A 71 4.90 25.38 5.87
C GLN A 71 3.73 25.07 4.92
N PRO A 72 3.31 23.79 4.79
CA PRO A 72 2.23 23.44 3.89
C PRO A 72 0.95 24.19 4.28
N GLU A 73 0.17 24.61 3.29
CA GLU A 73 -1.08 25.35 3.53
C GLU A 73 -2.18 24.44 4.12
N ALA A 74 -2.23 23.19 3.66
CA ALA A 74 -3.17 22.17 4.10
C ALA A 74 -2.61 20.77 3.90
N VAL A 75 -3.13 19.81 4.67
CA VAL A 75 -2.96 18.38 4.37
C VAL A 75 -4.22 17.87 3.71
N THR A 76 -4.10 17.34 2.49
CA THR A 76 -5.26 16.93 1.67
C THR A 76 -5.52 15.43 1.70
N ARG A 77 -4.55 14.65 2.19
CA ARG A 77 -4.64 13.18 2.31
C ARG A 77 -3.77 12.65 3.45
N LEU A 78 -4.36 11.81 4.28
CA LEU A 78 -3.69 11.01 5.31
C LEU A 78 -3.81 9.54 4.93
N ALA A 79 -2.73 8.77 5.05
CA ALA A 79 -2.73 7.38 4.61
C ALA A 79 -1.78 6.49 5.40
N VAL A 80 -2.21 5.24 5.59
CA VAL A 80 -1.41 4.15 6.16
C VAL A 80 -1.40 3.01 5.16
N ARG A 81 -0.22 2.59 4.73
CA ARG A 81 -0.04 1.53 3.73
C ARG A 81 0.85 0.41 4.23
N TYR A 82 0.41 -0.83 4.04
CA TYR A 82 1.14 -2.05 4.38
C TYR A 82 1.22 -2.95 3.15
N ILE A 83 2.45 -3.30 2.75
CA ILE A 83 2.73 -4.18 1.61
C ILE A 83 3.22 -5.52 2.15
N ASN A 84 2.32 -6.49 2.29
CA ASN A 84 2.61 -7.77 2.90
C ASN A 84 3.02 -8.78 1.84
N HIS A 85 4.26 -9.26 1.90
CA HIS A 85 4.73 -10.36 1.06
C HIS A 85 4.52 -11.67 1.82
N ILE A 86 3.60 -12.49 1.34
CA ILE A 86 3.20 -13.78 1.93
C ILE A 86 3.81 -14.88 1.06
N ASN A 87 4.74 -15.64 1.65
CA ASN A 87 5.38 -16.78 0.97
C ASN A 87 4.63 -18.05 1.32
N ILE A 88 3.86 -18.57 0.38
CA ILE A 88 3.01 -19.75 0.59
C ILE A 88 3.78 -21.00 0.13
N PRO A 89 3.99 -22.00 1.01
CA PRO A 89 4.76 -23.19 0.66
C PRO A 89 4.09 -24.02 -0.45
N LEU A 90 4.92 -24.67 -1.25
CA LEU A 90 4.48 -25.67 -2.23
C LEU A 90 4.51 -27.10 -1.64
N PRO A 91 3.64 -28.01 -2.11
CA PRO A 91 2.58 -27.78 -3.10
C PRO A 91 1.41 -26.98 -2.50
N ILE A 92 0.72 -26.23 -3.37
CA ILE A 92 -0.53 -25.53 -3.04
C ILE A 92 -1.59 -25.96 -4.05
N ASP A 93 -2.75 -26.36 -3.55
CA ASP A 93 -3.88 -26.76 -4.39
C ASP A 93 -4.84 -25.58 -4.62
N ASP A 94 -5.20 -24.84 -3.56
CA ASP A 94 -6.09 -23.69 -3.63
C ASP A 94 -5.55 -22.50 -2.82
N LEU A 95 -5.61 -21.30 -3.41
CA LEU A 95 -5.31 -20.05 -2.72
C LEU A 95 -6.37 -19.68 -1.67
N SER A 96 -7.57 -20.28 -1.73
CA SER A 96 -8.62 -20.09 -0.72
C SER A 96 -8.24 -20.63 0.66
N ASP A 97 -7.29 -21.57 0.73
CA ASP A 97 -6.72 -22.04 2.00
C ASP A 97 -5.98 -20.92 2.74
N TYR A 98 -5.50 -19.90 2.02
CA TYR A 98 -4.68 -18.82 2.55
C TYR A 98 -5.40 -17.46 2.57
N PHE A 99 -6.32 -17.22 1.63
CA PHE A 99 -7.02 -15.94 1.47
C PHE A 99 -8.53 -16.12 1.47
N THR A 100 -9.23 -15.27 2.22
CA THR A 100 -10.72 -15.26 2.26
C THR A 100 -11.34 -14.79 0.95
N ALA A 101 -10.60 -13.99 0.17
CA ALA A 101 -10.99 -13.47 -1.13
C ALA A 101 -9.96 -13.82 -2.20
N SER A 102 -9.67 -15.12 -2.36
CA SER A 102 -8.72 -15.63 -3.36
C SER A 102 -9.18 -15.40 -4.81
N PRO A 103 -8.25 -15.23 -5.77
CA PRO A 103 -8.59 -15.15 -7.19
C PRO A 103 -9.19 -16.47 -7.67
N LYS A 104 -10.30 -16.40 -8.40
CA LYS A 104 -10.95 -17.57 -9.01
C LYS A 104 -10.88 -17.48 -10.52
N ALA A 105 -10.42 -18.55 -11.17
CA ALA A 105 -10.61 -18.71 -12.60
C ALA A 105 -12.09 -19.00 -12.89
N PRO A 106 -12.63 -18.57 -14.05
CA PRO A 106 -13.96 -18.99 -14.49
C PRO A 106 -14.14 -20.51 -14.46
N ASP A 107 -15.35 -20.95 -14.14
CA ASP A 107 -15.70 -22.37 -14.12
C ASP A 107 -15.41 -23.03 -15.47
N ASN A 108 -15.00 -24.31 -15.43
CA ASN A 108 -14.67 -25.15 -16.60
C ASN A 108 -13.40 -24.78 -17.39
N ILE A 109 -12.54 -23.89 -16.88
CA ILE A 109 -11.20 -23.71 -17.43
C ILE A 109 -10.28 -24.86 -16.99
N GLN A 110 -9.70 -25.57 -17.96
CA GLN A 110 -8.61 -26.51 -17.69
C GLN A 110 -7.29 -25.74 -17.57
N GLY A 111 -6.79 -25.58 -16.35
CA GLY A 111 -5.50 -24.92 -16.13
C GLY A 111 -5.26 -24.54 -14.67
N VAL A 112 -4.06 -24.03 -14.40
CA VAL A 112 -3.66 -23.48 -13.10
C VAL A 112 -3.40 -21.99 -13.24
N ILE A 113 -3.74 -21.21 -12.20
CA ILE A 113 -3.46 -19.77 -12.17
C ILE A 113 -1.94 -19.57 -12.11
N ARG A 114 -1.37 -19.02 -13.19
CA ARG A 114 0.07 -18.68 -13.28
C ARG A 114 0.36 -17.20 -12.99
N GLY A 115 -0.67 -16.40 -12.77
CA GLY A 115 -0.59 -14.97 -12.49
C GLY A 115 -1.97 -14.38 -12.26
N PHE A 116 -2.05 -13.41 -11.35
CA PHE A 116 -3.26 -12.64 -11.10
C PHE A 116 -2.92 -11.27 -10.51
N LEU A 117 -3.84 -10.34 -10.69
CA LEU A 117 -3.90 -9.05 -10.01
C LEU A 117 -5.37 -8.75 -9.70
N SER A 118 -5.70 -8.56 -8.43
CA SER A 118 -7.00 -8.11 -7.97
C SER A 118 -6.84 -6.77 -7.26
N LYS A 119 -7.72 -5.83 -7.55
CA LYS A 119 -7.82 -4.56 -6.83
C LYS A 119 -9.26 -4.31 -6.45
N VAL A 120 -9.51 -4.22 -5.15
CA VAL A 120 -10.80 -3.85 -4.57
C VAL A 120 -10.63 -2.51 -3.86
N ILE A 121 -11.58 -1.60 -4.05
CA ILE A 121 -11.62 -0.33 -3.33
C ILE A 121 -12.87 -0.37 -2.45
N VAL A 122 -12.66 -0.32 -1.14
CA VAL A 122 -13.74 -0.28 -0.14
C VAL A 122 -13.81 1.13 0.42
N TYR A 123 -15.01 1.67 0.56
CA TYR A 123 -15.25 2.96 1.19
C TYR A 123 -16.18 2.78 2.39
N ASP A 124 -15.69 3.14 3.58
CA ASP A 124 -16.45 3.21 4.81
C ASP A 124 -17.09 4.59 4.91
N GLN A 125 -18.43 4.65 4.85
CA GLN A 125 -19.17 5.92 4.88
C GLN A 125 -19.21 6.55 6.27
N GLU A 126 -19.16 5.75 7.33
CA GLU A 126 -19.26 6.23 8.71
C GLU A 126 -17.94 6.89 9.14
N MET A 127 -16.82 6.23 8.83
CA MET A 127 -15.49 6.79 9.09
C MET A 127 -15.01 7.74 8.00
N ASP A 128 -15.67 7.75 6.83
CA ASP A 128 -15.23 8.42 5.60
C ASP A 128 -13.76 8.04 5.30
N VAL A 129 -13.52 6.74 5.13
CA VAL A 129 -12.19 6.16 4.86
C VAL A 129 -12.29 5.28 3.62
N ALA A 130 -11.39 5.50 2.68
CA ALA A 130 -11.22 4.62 1.52
C ALA A 130 -10.03 3.67 1.76
N THR A 131 -10.17 2.40 1.39
CA THR A 131 -9.06 1.44 1.41
C THR A 131 -8.91 0.78 0.06
N ASN A 132 -7.71 0.88 -0.51
CA ASN A 132 -7.29 0.05 -1.63
C ASN A 132 -6.77 -1.29 -1.08
N ILE A 133 -7.32 -2.40 -1.57
CA ILE A 133 -6.88 -3.76 -1.26
C ILE A 133 -6.41 -4.39 -2.57
N VAL A 134 -5.12 -4.63 -2.68
CA VAL A 134 -4.50 -5.22 -3.86
C VAL A 134 -3.90 -6.57 -3.51
N GLN A 135 -4.25 -7.59 -4.29
CA GLN A 135 -3.61 -8.90 -4.24
C GLN A 135 -2.96 -9.21 -5.58
N ALA A 136 -1.69 -9.62 -5.58
CA ALA A 136 -0.98 -9.96 -6.81
C ALA A 136 -0.03 -11.14 -6.61
N LEU A 137 0.06 -12.01 -7.61
CA LEU A 137 1.12 -13.02 -7.66
C LEU A 137 2.41 -12.37 -8.13
N GLU A 138 3.48 -12.50 -7.34
CA GLU A 138 4.82 -12.02 -7.69
C GLU A 138 5.81 -13.18 -7.91
N LYS A 139 6.93 -12.84 -8.55
CA LYS A 139 8.04 -13.78 -8.69
C LYS A 139 8.65 -14.08 -7.33
N SER A 140 8.56 -15.35 -6.93
CA SER A 140 9.22 -15.85 -5.72
C SER A 140 10.74 -15.87 -5.90
N THR A 141 11.47 -15.58 -4.80
CA THR A 141 12.93 -15.74 -4.74
C THR A 141 13.36 -17.20 -4.65
N LYS A 142 12.45 -18.12 -4.28
CA LYS A 142 12.65 -19.58 -4.25
C LYS A 142 11.42 -20.25 -4.87
N PRO A 143 11.25 -20.17 -6.20
CA PRO A 143 10.03 -20.59 -6.88
C PRO A 143 9.73 -22.08 -6.72
N ASP A 144 10.73 -22.91 -6.44
CA ASP A 144 10.55 -24.35 -6.20
C ASP A 144 10.05 -24.67 -4.78
N LYS A 145 10.06 -23.69 -3.86
CA LYS A 145 9.67 -23.88 -2.45
C LYS A 145 8.39 -23.14 -2.07
N HIS A 146 8.18 -21.96 -2.63
CA HIS A 146 7.02 -21.15 -2.32
C HIS A 146 6.62 -20.28 -3.52
N ILE A 147 5.33 -19.96 -3.59
CA ILE A 147 4.84 -18.81 -4.35
C ILE A 147 4.88 -17.57 -3.43
N THR A 148 4.87 -16.38 -4.02
CA THR A 148 4.78 -15.13 -3.26
C THR A 148 3.55 -14.37 -3.71
N VAL A 149 2.62 -14.13 -2.79
CA VAL A 149 1.47 -13.25 -3.00
C VAL A 149 1.70 -11.97 -2.23
N VAL A 150 1.57 -10.84 -2.90
CA VAL A 150 1.56 -9.53 -2.26
C VAL A 150 0.13 -9.16 -1.91
N LEU A 151 -0.11 -8.87 -0.63
CA LEU A 151 -1.32 -8.25 -0.11
C LEU A 151 -0.98 -6.81 0.32
N ASP A 152 -1.32 -5.86 -0.53
CA ASP A 152 -1.10 -4.43 -0.33
C ASP A 152 -2.40 -3.74 0.09
N ILE A 153 -2.37 -3.12 1.27
CA ILE A 153 -3.52 -2.44 1.88
C ILE A 153 -3.13 -0.99 2.13
N ASP A 154 -3.81 -0.06 1.46
CA ASP A 154 -3.63 1.39 1.59
C ASP A 154 -4.96 2.00 2.05
N SER A 155 -5.08 2.21 3.36
CA SER A 155 -6.21 2.90 4.00
C SER A 155 -5.90 4.38 4.09
N PHE A 156 -6.80 5.22 3.58
CA PHE A 156 -6.59 6.66 3.52
C PHE A 156 -7.88 7.45 3.67
N LYS A 157 -7.70 8.69 4.12
CA LYS A 157 -8.74 9.70 4.22
C LYS A 157 -8.33 10.91 3.40
N ARG A 158 -9.25 11.46 2.61
CA ARG A 158 -9.07 12.74 1.91
C ARG A 158 -9.92 13.80 2.61
N GLY A 159 -9.47 15.04 2.56
CA GLY A 159 -10.14 16.16 3.22
C GLY A 159 -9.14 17.27 3.51
N ASP A 160 -9.61 18.40 4.03
CA ASP A 160 -8.74 19.54 4.35
C ASP A 160 -8.39 19.51 5.83
N PHE A 161 -7.23 18.91 6.17
CA PHE A 161 -6.75 18.82 7.54
C PHE A 161 -5.78 19.95 7.86
N ASN A 162 -5.95 20.52 9.06
CA ASN A 162 -5.06 21.54 9.58
C ASN A 162 -3.71 20.92 9.99
N VAL A 163 -2.63 21.48 9.46
CA VAL A 163 -1.24 21.05 9.65
C VAL A 163 -0.81 21.05 11.12
N SER A 164 -1.35 21.96 11.93
CA SER A 164 -1.00 22.13 13.33
C SER A 164 -1.97 21.44 14.30
N ASN A 165 -3.04 20.81 13.81
CA ASN A 165 -4.04 20.17 14.67
C ASN A 165 -3.64 18.73 15.01
N GLY A 166 -3.93 18.33 16.26
CA GLY A 166 -3.69 16.96 16.74
C GLY A 166 -4.64 15.91 16.15
N GLU A 167 -5.76 16.33 15.55
CA GLU A 167 -6.78 15.44 14.95
C GLU A 167 -6.21 14.49 13.89
N MET A 168 -5.16 14.88 13.17
CA MET A 168 -4.50 14.00 12.20
C MET A 168 -3.99 12.71 12.84
N TRP A 169 -3.57 12.75 14.10
CA TRP A 169 -3.03 11.61 14.82
C TRP A 169 -4.09 10.56 15.13
N ASP A 170 -5.30 11.01 15.50
CA ASP A 170 -6.44 10.13 15.71
C ASP A 170 -6.88 9.50 14.38
N ILE A 171 -6.83 10.27 13.29
CA ILE A 171 -7.10 9.74 11.94
C ILE A 171 -6.10 8.64 11.58
N PHE A 172 -4.80 8.85 11.78
CA PHE A 172 -3.79 7.81 11.52
C PHE A 172 -4.00 6.55 12.37
N ALA A 173 -4.39 6.70 13.65
CA ALA A 173 -4.72 5.57 14.51
C ALA A 173 -5.92 4.78 13.97
N ASN A 174 -6.97 5.49 13.52
CA ASN A 174 -8.13 4.86 12.87
C ASN A 174 -7.74 4.15 11.58
N LEU A 175 -6.95 4.78 10.70
CA LEU A 175 -6.46 4.17 9.46
C LEU A 175 -5.62 2.91 9.74
N HIS A 176 -4.79 2.94 10.79
CA HIS A 176 -4.03 1.76 11.23
C HIS A 176 -4.95 0.61 11.64
N ASN A 177 -5.99 0.89 12.42
CA ASN A 177 -6.99 -0.08 12.86
C ASN A 177 -7.81 -0.63 11.68
N THR A 178 -8.30 0.22 10.78
CA THR A 178 -9.01 -0.19 9.56
C THR A 178 -8.15 -1.13 8.72
N LYS A 179 -6.88 -0.77 8.51
CA LYS A 179 -5.93 -1.62 7.80
C LYS A 179 -5.75 -2.97 8.51
N ASN A 180 -5.60 -2.99 9.84
CA ASN A 180 -5.44 -4.24 10.62
C ASN A 180 -6.66 -5.15 10.45
N GLN A 181 -7.85 -4.59 10.61
CA GLN A 181 -9.10 -5.31 10.41
C GLN A 181 -9.16 -5.93 9.02
N ILE A 182 -8.86 -5.15 7.97
CA ILE A 182 -8.86 -5.65 6.60
C ILE A 182 -7.82 -6.74 6.40
N PHE A 183 -6.60 -6.58 6.93
CA PHE A 183 -5.55 -7.60 6.84
C PHE A 183 -6.00 -8.93 7.43
N PHE A 184 -6.46 -8.94 8.68
CA PHE A 184 -6.88 -10.18 9.35
C PHE A 184 -8.15 -10.79 8.74
N ASN A 185 -9.04 -9.99 8.16
CA ASN A 185 -10.20 -10.50 7.42
C ASN A 185 -9.87 -10.93 5.99
N SER A 186 -8.69 -10.60 5.46
CA SER A 186 -8.25 -10.99 4.11
C SER A 186 -7.52 -12.33 4.08
N ILE A 187 -7.04 -12.79 5.24
CA ILE A 187 -6.23 -14.00 5.37
C ILE A 187 -6.94 -15.03 6.25
N THR A 188 -6.57 -16.29 6.09
CA THR A 188 -7.03 -17.40 6.93
C THR A 188 -6.08 -17.64 8.10
N ASP A 189 -6.50 -18.47 9.06
CA ASP A 189 -5.63 -18.97 10.15
C ASP A 189 -4.41 -19.74 9.61
N GLU A 190 -4.51 -20.37 8.45
CA GLU A 190 -3.36 -21.02 7.79
C GLU A 190 -2.30 -20.01 7.40
N THR A 191 -2.70 -18.86 6.84
CA THR A 191 -1.77 -17.78 6.52
C THR A 191 -1.15 -17.16 7.77
N VAL A 192 -1.91 -17.03 8.86
CA VAL A 192 -1.38 -16.51 10.13
C VAL A 192 -0.23 -17.37 10.64
N ARG A 193 -0.38 -18.70 10.58
CA ARG A 193 0.65 -19.68 11.00
C ARG A 193 1.97 -19.58 10.21
N LEU A 194 2.00 -18.93 9.05
CA LEU A 194 3.24 -18.68 8.31
C LEU A 194 4.15 -17.63 8.96
N PHE A 195 3.64 -16.88 9.95
CA PHE A 195 4.36 -15.81 10.64
C PHE A 195 4.70 -16.14 12.10
N GLU A 196 4.30 -17.33 12.58
CA GLU A 196 4.67 -17.90 13.87
C GLU A 196 6.04 -18.62 13.80
#